data_AF-A0AAD4DQ42-F1
#
_entry.id   AF-A0AAD4DQ42-F1
#
_cell.length_a   1.000
_cell.length_b   1.000
_cell.length_c   1.000
_cell.angle_alpha   90.00
_cell.angle_beta   90.00
_cell.angle_gamma   90.00
#
_symmetry.space_group_name_H-M   'P 1'
#
loop_
_entity.id
_entity.type
_entity.pdbx_description
1 polymer ?
#
loop_
_entity_poly.entity_id
_entity_poly.type
_entity_poly.pdbx_seq_one_letter_code
_entity_poly.pdbx_strand_id
1 'polypeptide(L)'
;WKYQTVLTEFPTTKTLCVFYRDAIECLQSLLSHPLLVNSFDFIPWKVYESAERAVRIYYGFMTGDRAWELQEHLTDGATLLGIVLSSDKTKVSNLSGNRYAHPLLISYN
;
A
#
# COMPACT_ATOMS: atom_id res chain seq x y z
N TRP A 1 -15.08 3.02 -11.55
CA TRP A 1 -13.84 2.56 -12.20
C TRP A 1 -13.68 3.33 -13.49
N LYS A 2 -12.52 3.97 -13.68
CA LYS A 2 -12.11 4.58 -14.95
C LYS A 2 -11.22 3.59 -15.69
N TYR A 3 -11.09 3.73 -17.00
CA TYR A 3 -10.13 2.94 -17.76
C TYR A 3 -9.49 3.77 -18.86
N GLN A 4 -8.28 3.39 -19.25
CA GLN A 4 -7.61 3.95 -20.41
C GLN A 4 -6.72 2.90 -21.07
N THR A 5 -6.56 3.04 -22.39
CA THR A 5 -5.54 2.31 -23.13
C THR A 5 -4.21 3.01 -22.94
N VAL A 6 -3.15 2.23 -22.70
CA VAL A 6 -1.80 2.76 -22.50
C VAL A 6 -0.91 2.32 -23.66
N LEU A 7 -0.18 3.28 -24.23
CA LEU A 7 0.88 2.99 -25.19
C LEU A 7 2.08 2.45 -24.42
N THR A 8 2.58 1.31 -24.87
CA THR A 8 3.75 0.67 -24.28
C THR A 8 4.99 1.01 -25.08
N GLU A 9 6.12 1.22 -24.40
CA GLU A 9 7.42 1.46 -25.06
C GLU A 9 7.84 0.26 -25.92
N PHE A 10 7.44 -0.95 -25.52
CA PHE A 10 7.72 -2.19 -26.23
C PHE A 10 6.45 -2.72 -26.93
N PRO A 11 6.57 -3.35 -28.11
CA PRO A 11 5.44 -3.94 -28.81
C PRO A 11 4.74 -5.02 -27.98
N THR A 12 3.42 -4.92 -27.85
CA THR A 12 2.59 -5.94 -27.22
C THR A 12 1.66 -6.60 -28.24
N THR A 13 1.35 -7.87 -28.04
CA THR A 13 0.41 -8.61 -28.91
C THR A 13 -1.06 -8.20 -28.70
N LYS A 14 -1.35 -7.56 -27.57
CA LYS A 14 -2.67 -7.04 -27.22
C LYS A 14 -2.53 -5.64 -26.65
N THR A 15 -3.54 -4.82 -26.94
CA THR A 15 -3.70 -3.50 -26.34
C THR A 15 -3.71 -3.60 -24.81
N LEU A 16 -2.84 -2.84 -24.14
CA LEU A 16 -2.81 -2.77 -22.69
C LEU A 16 -3.88 -1.78 -22.20
N CYS A 17 -4.80 -2.26 -21.37
CA CYS A 17 -5.81 -1.44 -20.72
C CYS A 17 -5.54 -1.37 -19.22
N VAL A 18 -5.49 -0.16 -18.68
CA VAL A 18 -5.38 0.08 -17.23
C VAL A 18 -6.74 0.51 -16.72
N PHE A 19 -7.22 -0.19 -15.70
CA PHE A 19 -8.42 0.15 -14.94
C PHE A 19 -8.00 0.72 -13.60
N TYR A 20 -8.56 1.86 -13.21
CA TYR A 20 -8.14 2.55 -11.99
C TYR A 20 -9.28 3.29 -11.29
N ARG A 21 -9.02 3.65 -10.04
CA ARG A 21 -9.81 4.57 -9.21
C ARG A 21 -8.88 5.59 -8.59
N ASP A 22 -9.47 6.62 -7.99
CA ASP A 22 -8.72 7.53 -7.16
C ASP A 22 -8.12 6.76 -5.96
N ALA A 23 -6.81 6.92 -5.74
CA ALA A 23 -6.11 6.19 -4.69
C ALA A 23 -6.53 6.64 -3.29
N ILE A 24 -6.86 7.92 -3.12
CA ILE A 24 -7.31 8.47 -1.84
C ILE A 24 -8.70 7.92 -1.51
N GLU A 25 -9.60 7.84 -2.47
CA GLU A 25 -10.92 7.20 -2.27
C GLU A 25 -10.77 5.73 -1.85
N CYS A 26 -9.85 4.99 -2.48
CA CYS A 26 -9.57 3.60 -2.11
C CYS A 26 -9.04 3.48 -0.68
N LEU A 27 -8.10 4.35 -0.29
CA LEU A 27 -7.53 4.37 1.07
C LEU A 27 -8.59 4.76 2.12
N GLN A 28 -9.40 5.78 1.86
CA GLN A 28 -10.50 6.17 2.74
C GLN A 28 -11.49 5.01 2.92
N SER A 29 -11.85 4.32 1.83
CA SER A 29 -12.71 3.13 1.91
C SER A 29 -12.07 2.02 2.76
N LEU A 30 -10.78 1.78 2.63
CA LEU A 30 -10.05 0.78 3.42
C LEU A 30 -10.03 1.15 4.91
N LEU A 31 -9.69 2.40 5.23
CA LEU A 31 -9.63 2.92 6.60
C LEU A 31 -11.01 2.94 7.27
N SER A 32 -12.07 3.17 6.49
CA SER A 32 -13.45 3.15 7.00
C SER A 32 -13.97 1.73 7.29
N HIS A 33 -13.24 0.68 6.91
CA HIS A 33 -13.70 -0.68 7.04
C HIS A 33 -13.67 -1.13 8.51
N PRO A 34 -14.82 -1.49 9.14
CA PRO A 34 -14.88 -1.77 10.58
C PRO A 34 -13.94 -2.89 11.05
N LEU A 35 -13.69 -3.90 10.19
CA LEU A 35 -12.79 -5.00 10.50
C LEU A 35 -11.31 -4.61 10.58
N LEU A 36 -10.93 -3.42 10.10
CA LEU A 36 -9.53 -2.97 10.02
C LEU A 36 -9.19 -1.84 10.99
N VAL A 37 -10.15 -1.32 11.76
CA VAL A 37 -9.99 -0.13 12.61
C VAL A 37 -8.79 -0.25 13.57
N ASN A 38 -8.55 -1.45 14.12
CA ASN A 38 -7.47 -1.69 15.08
C ASN A 38 -6.19 -2.25 14.44
N SER A 39 -6.11 -2.22 13.11
CA SER A 39 -4.99 -2.82 12.40
C SER A 39 -3.98 -1.80 11.88
N PHE A 40 -4.28 -0.50 11.96
CA PHE A 40 -3.39 0.55 11.48
C PHE A 40 -2.57 1.15 12.63
N ASP A 41 -1.25 1.17 12.45
CA ASP A 41 -0.39 2.00 13.27
C ASP A 41 -0.32 3.40 12.68
N PHE A 42 -0.77 4.39 13.45
CA PHE A 42 -0.75 5.79 13.02
C PHE A 42 0.47 6.55 13.57
N ILE A 43 1.13 6.03 14.59
CA ILE A 43 2.20 6.72 15.29
C ILE A 43 3.49 5.92 15.11
N PRO A 44 4.53 6.46 14.46
CA PRO A 44 5.82 5.82 14.39
C PRO A 44 6.40 5.56 15.78
N TRP A 45 6.99 4.40 16.02
CA TRP A 45 7.52 4.04 17.34
C TRP A 45 8.89 3.38 17.27
N LYS A 46 9.54 3.34 18.43
CA LYS A 46 10.91 2.91 18.56
C LYS A 46 10.98 1.61 19.38
N VAL A 47 11.32 0.50 18.72
CA VAL A 47 11.48 -0.81 19.37
C VAL A 47 12.95 -1.09 19.66
N TYR A 48 13.21 -1.64 20.84
CA TYR A 48 14.52 -2.09 21.29
C TYR A 48 14.40 -3.47 21.95
N GLU A 49 15.48 -4.25 21.89
CA GLU A 49 15.52 -5.60 22.49
C GLU A 49 15.38 -5.58 24.02
N SER A 50 15.85 -4.50 24.64
CA SER A 50 15.86 -4.34 26.09
C SER A 50 15.68 -2.88 26.51
N ALA A 51 15.51 -2.66 27.82
CA ALA A 51 15.34 -1.33 28.40
C ALA A 51 16.60 -0.45 28.27
N GLU A 52 17.79 -1.06 28.13
CA GLU A 52 19.06 -0.37 27.91
C GLU A 52 19.14 0.25 26.50
N ARG A 53 18.23 -0.11 25.58
CA ARG A 53 18.11 0.43 24.22
C ARG A 53 19.40 0.34 23.38
N ALA A 54 20.28 -0.60 23.69
CA ALA A 54 21.54 -0.81 22.99
C ALA A 54 21.35 -1.41 21.59
N VAL A 55 20.33 -2.26 21.42
CA VAL A 55 20.02 -2.95 20.15
C VAL A 55 18.67 -2.52 19.64
N ARG A 56 18.66 -2.04 18.39
CA ARG A 56 17.49 -1.52 17.69
C ARG A 56 16.80 -2.63 16.88
N ILE A 57 15.48 -2.71 16.95
CA ILE A 57 14.68 -3.69 16.19
C ILE A 57 13.78 -2.96 15.19
N TYR A 58 13.70 -3.51 13.97
CA TYR A 58 12.86 -3.02 12.88
C TYR A 58 11.97 -4.16 12.37
N TYR A 59 10.65 -4.00 12.48
CA TYR A 59 9.66 -4.97 11.97
C TYR A 59 9.02 -4.52 10.65
N GLY A 60 9.01 -3.21 10.41
CA GLY A 60 8.31 -2.58 9.30
C GLY A 60 8.54 -1.08 9.26
N PHE A 61 7.88 -0.42 8.32
CA PHE A 61 8.14 1.00 8.02
C PHE A 61 7.94 1.90 9.24
N MET A 62 6.89 1.69 10.02
CA MET A 62 6.55 2.53 11.18
C MET A 62 7.54 2.44 12.35
N THR A 63 8.38 1.40 12.37
CA THR A 63 9.50 1.27 13.34
C THR A 63 10.81 1.88 12.85
N GLY A 64 10.87 2.27 11.58
CA GLY A 64 12.04 2.87 10.95
C GLY A 64 12.25 4.33 11.36
N ASP A 65 13.50 4.78 11.38
CA ASP A 65 13.81 6.19 11.68
C ASP A 65 13.17 7.13 10.66
N ARG A 66 13.04 6.69 9.40
CA ARG A 66 12.41 7.51 8.35
C ARG A 66 10.95 7.84 8.63
N ALA A 67 10.18 6.93 9.22
CA ALA A 67 8.78 7.21 9.58
C ALA A 67 8.71 8.28 10.68
N TRP A 68 9.63 8.21 11.65
CA TRP A 68 9.80 9.21 12.69
C TRP A 68 10.13 10.59 12.12
N GLU A 69 11.17 10.67 11.29
CA GLU A 69 11.58 11.92 10.63
C GLU A 69 10.43 12.55 9.83
N LEU A 70 9.68 11.74 9.07
CA LEU A 70 8.55 12.25 8.28
C LEU A 70 7.43 12.78 9.18
N GLN A 71 7.10 12.08 10.27
CA GLN A 71 6.07 12.50 11.21
C GLN A 71 6.40 13.82 11.90
N GLU A 72 7.68 14.08 12.21
CA GLU A 72 8.13 15.35 12.80
C GLU A 72 7.91 16.57 11.88
N HIS A 73 7.80 16.34 10.57
CA HIS A 73 7.54 17.41 9.60
C HIS A 73 6.05 17.60 9.29
N LEU A 74 5.17 16.78 9.87
CA LEU A 74 3.72 16.91 9.71
C LEU A 74 3.16 17.95 10.70
N THR A 75 2.09 18.61 10.30
CA THR A 75 1.36 19.56 11.16
C THR A 75 0.64 18.84 12.30
N ASP A 76 0.41 19.56 13.40
CA ASP A 76 -0.39 19.05 14.51
C ASP A 76 -1.74 18.48 14.03
N GLY A 77 -2.07 17.28 14.51
CA GLY A 77 -3.28 16.55 14.12
C GLY A 77 -3.16 15.73 12.83
N ALA A 78 -2.07 15.84 12.08
CA ALA A 78 -1.77 14.96 10.95
C ALA A 78 -0.90 13.77 11.37
N THR A 79 -1.08 12.63 10.70
CA THR A 79 -0.40 11.38 11.05
C THR A 79 0.06 10.66 9.78
N LEU A 80 1.18 9.97 9.87
CA LEU A 80 1.72 9.17 8.77
C LEU A 80 0.92 7.87 8.62
N LEU A 81 0.61 7.49 7.38
CA LEU A 81 -0.02 6.22 7.05
C LEU A 81 0.93 5.40 6.16
N GLY A 82 1.46 4.30 6.71
CA GLY A 82 2.29 3.36 5.98
C GLY A 82 1.47 2.49 5.04
N ILE A 83 1.62 2.68 3.73
CA ILE A 83 0.93 1.88 2.70
C ILE A 83 1.94 1.05 1.91
N VAL A 84 1.63 -0.23 1.75
CA VAL A 84 2.37 -1.17 0.91
C VAL A 84 1.57 -1.43 -0.37
N LEU A 85 2.23 -1.25 -1.51
CA LEU A 85 1.68 -1.56 -2.82
C LEU A 85 2.36 -2.81 -3.36
N SER A 86 1.58 -3.77 -3.85
CA SER A 86 2.11 -4.94 -4.54
C SER A 86 1.29 -5.23 -5.79
N SER A 87 1.87 -5.98 -6.73
CA SER A 87 1.17 -6.42 -7.93
C SER A 87 1.71 -7.77 -8.37
N ASP A 88 0.81 -8.67 -8.77
CA ASP A 88 1.17 -9.97 -9.29
C ASP A 88 0.19 -10.43 -10.37
N LYS A 89 0.62 -11.33 -11.25
CA LYS A 89 -0.18 -11.90 -12.33
C LYS A 89 -1.27 -12.79 -11.75
N THR A 90 -2.50 -12.28 -11.74
CA THR A 90 -3.66 -12.99 -11.25
C THR A 90 -4.52 -13.50 -12.40
N LYS A 91 -4.98 -14.76 -12.30
CA LYS A 91 -5.94 -15.33 -13.25
C LYS A 91 -7.36 -14.87 -12.89
N VAL A 92 -8.04 -14.16 -13.78
CA VAL A 92 -9.31 -13.48 -13.49
C VAL A 92 -10.54 -14.37 -13.73
N SER A 93 -10.44 -15.39 -14.58
CA SER A 93 -11.54 -16.34 -14.77
C SER A 93 -11.06 -17.72 -15.22
N ASN A 94 -11.61 -18.78 -14.62
CA ASN A 94 -11.39 -20.16 -15.06
C ASN A 94 -12.34 -20.59 -16.21
N LEU A 95 -13.49 -19.94 -16.38
CA LEU A 95 -14.58 -20.40 -17.27
C LEU A 95 -14.74 -19.63 -18.60
N SER A 96 -13.97 -18.56 -18.85
CA SER A 96 -14.15 -17.70 -20.03
C SER A 96 -12.82 -17.27 -20.67
N GLY A 97 -11.96 -18.24 -21.00
CA GLY A 97 -10.84 -18.03 -21.94
C GLY A 97 -9.50 -17.59 -21.35
N ASN A 98 -9.13 -18.07 -20.15
CA ASN A 98 -7.78 -17.89 -19.56
C ASN A 98 -7.27 -16.44 -19.59
N ARG A 99 -8.06 -15.49 -19.06
CA ARG A 99 -7.63 -14.09 -18.93
C ARG A 99 -6.83 -13.88 -17.64
N TYR A 100 -5.73 -13.14 -17.78
CA TYR A 100 -4.87 -12.71 -16.68
C TYR A 100 -4.92 -11.20 -16.55
N ALA A 101 -4.81 -10.71 -15.33
CA ALA A 101 -4.61 -9.30 -15.02
C ALA A 101 -3.50 -9.17 -13.99
N HIS A 102 -2.94 -7.98 -13.86
CA HIS A 102 -2.01 -7.63 -12.80
C HIS A 102 -2.69 -6.60 -11.91
N PRO A 103 -3.53 -7.01 -10.94
CA PRO A 103 -4.10 -6.08 -9.98
C PRO A 103 -2.99 -5.40 -9.17
N LEU A 104 -3.22 -4.13 -8.83
CA LEU A 104 -2.48 -3.46 -7.76
C LEU A 104 -3.23 -3.76 -6.45
N LEU A 105 -2.53 -4.39 -5.52
CA LEU A 105 -3.01 -4.64 -4.17
C LEU A 105 -2.50 -3.52 -3.26
N ILE A 106 -3.38 -3.03 -2.40
CA ILE A 106 -3.09 -2.01 -1.40
C ILE A 106 -3.27 -2.66 -0.04
N SER A 107 -2.21 -2.65 0.77
CA SER A 107 -2.26 -3.09 2.16
C SER A 107 -1.60 -2.05 3.07
N TYR A 108 -1.87 -2.14 4.36
CA TYR A 108 -1.14 -1.39 5.38
C TYR A 108 0.00 -2.24 5.94
N ASN A 109 0.96 -1.60 6.60
CA ASN A 109 2.03 -2.27 7.35
C ASN A 109 1.61 -2.50 8.79
#